data_AF-A0A7K8WYY0-F1
#
_entry.id   AF-A0A7K8WYY0-F1
#
_cell.length_a   1.000
_cell.length_b   1.000
_cell.length_c   1.000
_cell.angle_alpha   90.00
_cell.angle_beta   90.00
_cell.angle_gamma   90.00
#
_symmetry.space_group_name_H-M   'P 1'
#
loop_
_entity.id
_entity.type
_entity.pdbx_description
1 polymer ?
#
loop_
_entity_poly.entity_id
_entity_poly.type
_entity_poly.pdbx_seq_one_letter_code
_entity_poly.pdbx_strand_id
1 'polypeptide(L)'
;GVCGCCGALRPRYKRLVDNIFPEDPEDGLVKTNMEKLTFYALSAPEKLDRIGAYLSERLIRDVSRHRYGYVCIAMEALDQLLMACHCQSINLFVESFLKMVAKLLESEKPNLQILGTNSFVKFANIEEDTPSYHRSYDFFVSRFSEMCHSGHEDADVRTKIRMSGIKGLQGVVRKTVNDELQANIWDPQHMDKIVPSLLFNLQRPEGAESRSPSPPRGSERARARDGDRDGEQPAELAERCLRELLARAAFGNIKSAVKPVLVHLDNHSLWEPKVFATDCFRIIMYSIQPQHSHLVIQQLLGHLDANSKSAAPIRAGIVEVLSEAAVIAASGSVGPTVLEVFNTLLRQLRLSIDYALSGSYEGSAGSGTRSIREHQERTFQEAVIKTIGSFASTLPAYQQSEVMVFIMNKVPLPGAQHSMDSGRDG
;
A
#
# COMPACT_ATOMS: atom_id res chain seq x y z
N GLY A 1 4.58 14.05 -59.07
CA GLY A 1 3.21 14.38 -58.65
C GLY A 1 2.31 13.19 -58.89
N VAL A 2 1.74 12.64 -57.81
CA VAL A 2 0.59 11.72 -57.78
C VAL A 2 -0.14 12.06 -56.46
N CYS A 3 -0.96 13.11 -56.45
CA CYS A 3 -2.43 13.04 -56.52
C CYS A 3 -3.00 12.17 -55.39
N GLY A 4 -3.44 12.68 -54.22
CA GLY A 4 -4.28 13.86 -54.00
C GLY A 4 -5.75 13.48 -53.72
N CYS A 5 -6.17 12.25 -54.04
CA CYS A 5 -7.59 11.83 -54.04
C CYS A 5 -7.97 10.81 -52.96
N CYS A 6 -7.15 10.60 -51.92
CA CYS A 6 -7.50 9.67 -50.84
C CYS A 6 -8.19 10.34 -49.62
N GLY A 7 -8.27 11.67 -49.57
CA GLY A 7 -8.89 12.40 -48.46
C GLY A 7 -10.42 12.28 -48.43
N ALA A 8 -11.07 12.33 -49.59
CA ALA A 8 -12.53 12.36 -49.72
C ALA A 8 -13.22 11.00 -49.46
N LEU A 9 -12.47 9.89 -49.46
CA LEU A 9 -12.97 8.53 -49.19
C LEU A 9 -12.72 8.09 -47.73
N ARG A 10 -11.97 8.87 -46.93
CA ARG A 10 -11.74 8.53 -45.51
C ARG A 10 -13.03 8.71 -44.70
N PRO A 11 -13.38 7.79 -43.79
CA PRO A 11 -14.50 7.97 -42.87
C PRO A 11 -14.42 9.31 -42.11
N ARG A 12 -15.58 9.96 -41.90
CA ARG A 12 -15.67 11.29 -41.26
C ARG A 12 -14.94 11.36 -39.92
N TYR A 13 -15.09 10.34 -39.07
CA TYR A 13 -14.45 10.29 -37.76
C TYR A 13 -12.91 10.32 -37.84
N LYS A 14 -12.30 9.67 -38.85
CA LYS A 14 -10.84 9.71 -39.03
C LYS A 14 -10.36 11.10 -39.40
N ARG A 15 -11.10 11.82 -40.25
CA ARG A 15 -10.76 13.20 -40.62
C ARG A 15 -10.86 14.14 -39.41
N LEU A 16 -11.91 13.98 -38.60
CA LEU A 16 -12.07 14.78 -37.37
C LEU A 16 -10.90 14.53 -36.41
N VAL A 17 -10.50 13.28 -36.22
CA VAL A 17 -9.31 12.93 -35.42
C VAL A 17 -8.03 13.51 -36.04
N ASP A 18 -7.79 13.33 -37.33
CA ASP A 18 -6.58 13.84 -38.00
C ASP A 18 -6.46 15.38 -37.85
N ASN A 19 -7.58 16.10 -37.87
CA ASN A 19 -7.61 17.57 -37.78
C ASN A 19 -7.29 18.12 -36.38
N ILE A 20 -7.28 17.29 -35.32
CA ILE A 20 -6.87 17.77 -33.99
C ILE A 20 -5.35 17.85 -33.85
N PHE A 21 -4.61 17.20 -34.76
CA PHE A 21 -3.15 17.20 -34.76
C PHE A 21 -2.63 18.33 -35.66
N PRO A 22 -1.83 19.27 -35.12
CA PRO A 22 -1.14 20.29 -35.91
C PRO A 22 -0.02 19.71 -36.78
N GLU A 23 0.53 20.53 -37.68
CA GLU A 23 1.74 20.18 -38.43
C GLU A 23 2.97 20.13 -37.51
N ASP A 24 3.12 21.12 -36.61
CA ASP A 24 4.16 21.13 -35.58
C ASP A 24 3.59 20.64 -34.24
N PRO A 25 4.14 19.58 -33.62
CA PRO A 25 3.66 19.10 -32.32
C PRO A 25 3.75 20.14 -31.18
N GLU A 26 4.61 21.15 -31.28
CA GLU A 26 4.74 22.19 -30.24
C GLU A 26 3.52 23.12 -30.18
N ASP A 27 2.71 23.20 -31.26
CA ASP A 27 1.46 23.96 -31.28
C ASP A 27 0.36 23.35 -30.39
N GLY A 28 0.55 22.09 -29.96
CA GLY A 28 -0.36 21.39 -29.07
C GLY A 28 -1.70 21.03 -29.71
N LEU A 29 -2.65 20.58 -28.87
CA LEU A 29 -3.96 20.13 -29.33
C LEU A 29 -4.80 21.29 -29.91
N VAL A 30 -5.28 21.14 -31.15
CA VAL A 30 -6.11 22.16 -31.81
C VAL A 30 -7.51 22.19 -31.20
N LYS A 31 -7.71 23.08 -30.21
CA LYS A 31 -8.92 23.16 -29.36
C LYS A 31 -10.23 23.20 -30.15
N THR A 32 -10.34 24.06 -31.16
CA THR A 32 -11.57 24.17 -31.98
C THR A 32 -11.91 22.88 -32.73
N ASN A 33 -10.91 22.11 -33.15
CA ASN A 33 -11.13 20.83 -33.82
C ASN A 33 -11.43 19.72 -32.79
N MET A 34 -10.86 19.82 -31.59
CA MET A 34 -11.19 18.94 -30.47
C MET A 34 -12.65 19.11 -30.05
N GLU A 35 -13.16 20.34 -29.91
CA GLU A 35 -14.57 20.60 -29.60
C GLU A 35 -15.52 19.97 -30.63
N LYS A 36 -15.18 20.07 -31.94
CA LYS A 36 -15.94 19.40 -33.00
C LYS A 36 -15.91 17.88 -32.89
N LEU A 37 -14.77 17.32 -32.51
CA LEU A 37 -14.62 15.87 -32.29
C LEU A 37 -15.44 15.42 -31.08
N THR A 38 -15.39 16.16 -29.97
CA THR A 38 -16.19 15.91 -28.76
C THR A 38 -17.68 16.00 -29.06
N PHE A 39 -18.13 17.04 -29.75
CA PHE A 39 -19.54 17.17 -30.16
C PHE A 39 -19.99 16.00 -31.03
N TYR A 40 -19.14 15.58 -31.97
CA TYR A 40 -19.42 14.43 -32.83
C TYR A 40 -19.50 13.13 -32.04
N ALA A 41 -18.60 12.91 -31.08
CA ALA A 41 -18.59 11.75 -30.21
C ALA A 41 -19.86 11.67 -29.32
N LEU A 42 -20.29 12.81 -28.77
CA LEU A 42 -21.52 12.92 -27.98
C LEU A 42 -22.78 12.70 -28.83
N SER A 43 -22.78 13.17 -30.06
CA SER A 43 -23.91 13.02 -30.98
C SER A 43 -24.03 11.61 -31.57
N ALA A 44 -22.94 10.84 -31.59
CA ALA A 44 -22.88 9.50 -32.15
C ALA A 44 -22.03 8.56 -31.28
N PRO A 45 -22.54 8.11 -30.12
CA PRO A 45 -21.80 7.30 -29.15
C PRO A 45 -21.24 6.00 -29.75
N GLU A 46 -21.92 5.40 -30.74
CA GLU A 46 -21.46 4.18 -31.42
C GLU A 46 -20.19 4.39 -32.28
N LYS A 47 -19.78 5.65 -32.49
CA LYS A 47 -18.51 5.98 -33.15
C LYS A 47 -17.37 6.19 -32.17
N LEU A 48 -17.65 6.37 -30.88
CA LEU A 48 -16.65 6.64 -29.85
C LEU A 48 -15.61 5.53 -29.81
N ASP A 49 -16.05 4.27 -29.88
CA ASP A 49 -15.15 3.11 -29.90
C ASP A 49 -14.18 3.15 -31.10
N ARG A 50 -14.67 3.54 -32.28
CA ARG A 50 -13.84 3.66 -33.49
C ARG A 50 -12.87 4.83 -33.42
N ILE A 51 -13.26 5.91 -32.74
CA ILE A 51 -12.40 7.07 -32.47
C ILE A 51 -11.28 6.65 -31.51
N GLY A 52 -11.62 6.00 -30.40
CA GLY A 52 -10.67 5.47 -29.42
C GLY A 52 -9.67 4.50 -30.04
N ALA A 53 -10.15 3.51 -30.81
CA ALA A 53 -9.28 2.55 -31.50
C ALA A 53 -8.30 3.23 -32.48
N TYR A 54 -8.78 4.23 -33.23
CA TYR A 54 -7.93 4.96 -34.18
C TYR A 54 -6.88 5.84 -33.49
N LEU A 55 -7.25 6.51 -32.40
CA LEU A 55 -6.30 7.25 -31.55
C LEU A 55 -5.26 6.30 -30.94
N SER A 56 -5.69 5.12 -30.50
CA SER A 56 -4.81 4.09 -29.94
C SER A 56 -3.78 3.59 -30.95
N GLU A 57 -4.22 3.20 -32.15
CA GLU A 57 -3.31 2.81 -33.24
C GLU A 57 -2.31 3.91 -33.60
N ARG A 58 -2.77 5.16 -33.62
CA ARG A 58 -1.93 6.32 -33.93
C ARG A 58 -0.89 6.55 -32.84
N LEU A 59 -1.29 6.58 -31.56
CA LEU A 59 -0.37 6.75 -30.43
C LEU A 59 0.68 5.65 -30.40
N ILE A 60 0.29 4.38 -30.54
CA ILE A 60 1.23 3.25 -30.53
C ILE A 60 2.28 3.43 -31.64
N ARG A 61 1.86 3.89 -32.82
CA ARG A 61 2.76 4.20 -33.94
C ARG A 61 3.67 5.39 -33.66
N ASP A 62 3.18 6.41 -32.96
CA ASP A 62 3.96 7.61 -32.64
C ASP A 62 4.98 7.35 -31.52
N VAL A 63 4.64 6.49 -30.56
CA VAL A 63 5.59 5.96 -29.57
C VAL A 63 6.72 5.21 -30.26
N SER A 64 6.42 4.29 -31.18
CA SER A 64 7.46 3.52 -31.90
C SER A 64 8.34 4.38 -32.81
N ARG A 65 7.79 5.49 -33.34
CA ARG A 65 8.51 6.47 -34.15
C ARG A 65 9.17 7.59 -33.36
N HIS A 66 9.14 7.52 -32.02
CA HIS A 66 9.75 8.51 -31.14
C HIS A 66 9.19 9.94 -31.32
N ARG A 67 7.92 10.07 -31.74
CA ARG A 67 7.27 11.37 -31.98
C ARG A 67 6.42 11.79 -30.77
N TYR A 68 7.09 12.12 -29.67
CA TYR A 68 6.42 12.26 -28.36
C TYR A 68 5.47 13.45 -28.24
N GLY A 69 5.69 14.55 -28.97
CA GLY A 69 4.75 15.66 -28.96
C GLY A 69 3.36 15.27 -29.47
N TYR A 70 3.28 14.45 -30.54
CA TYR A 70 2.00 13.89 -30.98
C TYR A 70 1.42 12.86 -30.02
N VAL A 71 2.26 12.15 -29.25
CA VAL A 71 1.81 11.24 -28.18
C VAL A 71 1.10 12.04 -27.09
N CYS A 72 1.66 13.19 -26.67
CA CYS A 72 1.03 14.09 -25.72
C CYS A 72 -0.34 14.58 -26.21
N ILE A 73 -0.41 15.04 -27.47
CA ILE A 73 -1.66 15.50 -28.09
C ILE A 73 -2.71 14.38 -28.14
N ALA A 74 -2.31 13.16 -28.50
CA ALA A 74 -3.22 12.01 -28.55
C ALA A 74 -3.77 11.64 -27.16
N MET A 75 -2.94 11.68 -26.12
CA MET A 75 -3.40 11.46 -24.74
C MET A 75 -4.31 12.58 -24.25
N GLU A 76 -3.99 13.84 -24.53
CA GLU A 76 -4.82 14.97 -24.12
C GLU A 76 -6.21 14.92 -24.78
N ALA A 77 -6.26 14.62 -26.09
CA ALA A 77 -7.52 14.44 -26.79
C ALA A 77 -8.36 13.31 -26.19
N LEU A 78 -7.71 12.21 -25.81
CA LEU A 78 -8.37 11.06 -25.23
C LEU A 78 -8.90 11.34 -23.81
N ASP A 79 -8.12 12.04 -22.99
CA ASP A 79 -8.55 12.53 -21.67
C ASP A 79 -9.80 13.42 -21.81
N GLN A 80 -9.82 14.34 -22.78
CA GLN A 80 -10.97 15.22 -23.01
C GLN A 80 -12.21 14.45 -23.47
N LEU A 81 -12.05 13.45 -24.35
CA LEU A 81 -13.17 12.59 -24.76
C LEU A 81 -13.70 11.77 -23.58
N LEU A 82 -12.80 11.22 -22.77
CA LEU A 82 -13.16 10.44 -21.59
C LEU A 82 -13.91 11.28 -20.54
N MET A 83 -13.50 12.53 -20.34
CA MET A 83 -14.18 13.44 -19.41
C MET A 83 -15.48 14.02 -19.97
N ALA A 84 -15.65 14.10 -21.29
CA ALA A 84 -16.86 14.64 -21.89
C ALA A 84 -17.96 13.56 -22.07
N CYS A 85 -17.55 12.34 -22.39
CA CYS A 85 -18.45 11.22 -22.59
C CYS A 85 -18.55 10.41 -21.30
N HIS A 86 -19.67 10.51 -20.56
CA HIS A 86 -19.95 9.74 -19.34
C HIS A 86 -21.05 8.66 -19.54
N CYS A 87 -21.25 8.18 -20.77
CA CYS A 87 -22.36 7.27 -21.11
C CYS A 87 -22.11 5.80 -20.70
N GLN A 88 -23.21 5.07 -20.49
CA GLN A 88 -23.26 3.65 -20.10
C GLN A 88 -22.68 2.65 -21.14
N SER A 89 -22.13 3.14 -22.25
CA SER A 89 -21.65 2.35 -23.39
C SER A 89 -20.16 2.56 -23.74
N ILE A 90 -19.31 2.94 -22.78
CA ILE A 90 -17.90 3.32 -23.03
C ILE A 90 -16.93 2.12 -22.92
N ASN A 91 -17.38 0.90 -22.63
CA ASN A 91 -16.47 -0.20 -22.30
C ASN A 91 -15.34 -0.45 -23.33
N LEU A 92 -15.63 -0.38 -24.63
CA LEU A 92 -14.61 -0.55 -25.70
C LEU A 92 -13.73 0.69 -25.89
N PHE A 93 -14.27 1.89 -25.67
CA PHE A 93 -13.46 3.11 -25.62
C PHE A 93 -12.50 3.09 -24.42
N VAL A 94 -12.96 2.67 -23.22
CA VAL A 94 -12.08 2.50 -22.06
C VAL A 94 -11.00 1.47 -22.34
N GLU A 95 -11.31 0.37 -23.03
CA GLU A 95 -10.29 -0.61 -23.44
C GLU A 95 -9.21 0.03 -24.33
N SER A 96 -9.63 0.82 -25.32
CA SER A 96 -8.70 1.58 -26.17
C SER A 96 -7.84 2.57 -25.38
N PHE A 97 -8.45 3.23 -24.39
CA PHE A 97 -7.78 4.14 -23.45
C PHE A 97 -6.74 3.41 -22.58
N LEU A 98 -7.14 2.33 -21.92
CA LEU A 98 -6.25 1.54 -21.07
C LEU A 98 -5.10 0.94 -21.89
N LYS A 99 -5.34 0.55 -23.14
CA LYS A 99 -4.29 0.10 -24.05
C LYS A 99 -3.26 1.20 -24.36
N MET A 100 -3.71 2.45 -24.54
CA MET A 100 -2.81 3.60 -24.75
C MET A 100 -2.00 3.89 -23.49
N VAL A 101 -2.66 3.96 -22.33
CA VAL A 101 -1.99 4.14 -21.03
C VAL A 101 -0.95 3.04 -20.81
N ALA A 102 -1.33 1.77 -21.00
CA ALA A 102 -0.43 0.63 -20.87
C ALA A 102 0.80 0.80 -21.76
N LYS A 103 0.61 1.25 -23.01
CA LYS A 103 1.73 1.47 -23.92
C LYS A 103 2.70 2.55 -23.44
N LEU A 104 2.20 3.59 -22.78
CA LEU A 104 3.04 4.64 -22.21
C LEU A 104 3.80 4.14 -20.98
N LEU A 105 3.15 3.36 -20.13
CA LEU A 105 3.75 2.81 -18.92
C LEU A 105 4.84 1.77 -19.25
N GLU A 106 4.68 0.99 -20.33
CA GLU A 106 5.73 0.08 -20.86
C GLU A 106 7.02 0.82 -21.26
N SER A 107 6.96 2.13 -21.52
CA SER A 107 8.16 2.88 -21.86
C SER A 107 9.11 3.01 -20.67
N GLU A 108 10.41 3.01 -20.95
CA GLU A 108 11.46 3.35 -19.97
C GLU A 108 11.58 4.87 -19.75
N LYS A 109 10.88 5.69 -20.56
CA LYS A 109 10.97 7.15 -20.46
C LYS A 109 10.11 7.69 -19.32
N PRO A 110 10.70 8.40 -18.34
CA PRO A 110 9.96 8.93 -17.18
C PRO A 110 8.77 9.81 -17.57
N ASN A 111 8.95 10.69 -18.56
CA ASN A 111 7.88 11.60 -19.01
C ASN A 111 6.66 10.86 -19.57
N LEU A 112 6.86 9.73 -20.26
CA LEU A 112 5.75 8.93 -20.80
C LEU A 112 5.05 8.15 -19.70
N GLN A 113 5.81 7.59 -18.75
CA GLN A 113 5.23 6.94 -17.58
C GLN A 113 4.36 7.91 -16.78
N ILE A 114 4.88 9.11 -16.50
CA ILE A 114 4.16 10.18 -15.78
C ILE A 114 2.90 10.59 -16.54
N LEU A 115 2.99 10.78 -17.87
CA LEU A 115 1.84 11.12 -18.71
C LEU A 115 0.75 10.03 -18.64
N GLY A 116 1.14 8.77 -18.82
CA GLY A 116 0.23 7.62 -18.74
C GLY A 116 -0.45 7.52 -17.37
N THR A 117 0.32 7.65 -16.28
CA THR A 117 -0.23 7.65 -14.93
C THR A 117 -1.22 8.81 -14.73
N ASN A 118 -0.88 10.02 -15.16
CA ASN A 118 -1.76 11.19 -14.97
C ASN A 118 -3.11 10.99 -15.67
N SER A 119 -3.12 10.48 -16.90
CA SER A 119 -4.34 10.11 -17.60
C SER A 119 -5.10 9.00 -16.87
N PHE A 120 -4.42 7.96 -16.40
CA PHE A 120 -5.05 6.89 -15.61
C PHE A 120 -5.71 7.40 -14.33
N VAL A 121 -5.07 8.35 -13.63
CA VAL A 121 -5.62 8.97 -12.42
C VAL A 121 -6.86 9.79 -12.73
N LYS A 122 -6.87 10.54 -13.84
CA LYS A 122 -8.09 11.25 -14.29
C LYS A 122 -9.22 10.25 -14.52
N PHE A 123 -8.95 9.17 -15.25
CA PHE A 123 -9.90 8.08 -15.44
C PHE A 123 -10.39 7.46 -14.12
N ALA A 124 -9.47 7.22 -13.17
CA ALA A 124 -9.76 6.65 -11.87
C ALA A 124 -10.75 7.49 -11.04
N ASN A 125 -10.77 8.81 -11.25
CA ASN A 125 -11.63 9.75 -10.53
C ASN A 125 -13.01 9.95 -11.18
N ILE A 126 -13.27 9.35 -12.33
CA ILE A 126 -14.61 9.38 -12.95
C ILE A 126 -15.49 8.35 -12.25
N GLU A 127 -16.62 8.77 -11.71
CA GLU A 127 -17.63 7.87 -11.15
C GLU A 127 -18.32 7.11 -12.30
N GLU A 128 -18.52 5.80 -12.13
CA GLU A 128 -19.17 4.96 -13.13
C GLU A 128 -20.48 4.42 -12.56
N ASP A 129 -21.60 4.74 -13.22
CA ASP A 129 -22.94 4.29 -12.83
C ASP A 129 -23.15 2.78 -13.03
N THR A 130 -22.31 2.15 -13.85
CA THR A 130 -22.40 0.73 -14.19
C THR A 130 -21.07 0.03 -13.88
N PRO A 131 -21.07 -1.07 -13.10
CA PRO A 131 -19.88 -1.87 -12.85
C PRO A 131 -19.20 -2.31 -14.16
N SER A 132 -17.88 -2.32 -14.16
CA SER A 132 -17.09 -2.62 -15.36
C SER A 132 -16.59 -4.07 -15.34
N TYR A 133 -17.41 -4.97 -15.87
CA TYR A 133 -17.20 -6.44 -15.85
C TYR A 133 -15.96 -6.98 -16.58
N HIS A 134 -15.21 -6.17 -17.34
CA HIS A 134 -14.13 -6.66 -18.24
C HIS A 134 -12.76 -6.00 -18.06
N ARG A 135 -12.54 -5.18 -17.02
CA ARG A 135 -11.24 -4.53 -16.79
C ARG A 135 -10.36 -5.40 -15.88
N SER A 136 -9.31 -5.99 -16.43
CA SER A 136 -8.22 -6.55 -15.62
C SER A 136 -7.16 -5.48 -15.37
N TYR A 137 -6.86 -5.26 -14.09
CA TYR A 137 -5.86 -4.29 -13.65
C TYR A 137 -4.50 -4.92 -13.34
N ASP A 138 -4.32 -6.22 -13.56
CA ASP A 138 -3.13 -7.00 -13.19
C ASP A 138 -1.83 -6.39 -13.76
N PHE A 139 -1.90 -5.96 -15.03
CA PHE A 139 -0.81 -5.23 -15.69
C PHE A 139 -0.50 -3.91 -14.97
N PHE A 140 -1.54 -3.11 -14.68
CA PHE A 140 -1.39 -1.81 -14.03
C PHE A 140 -0.87 -1.94 -12.61
N VAL A 141 -1.37 -2.89 -11.82
CA VAL A 141 -0.85 -3.20 -10.48
C VAL A 141 0.63 -3.53 -10.57
N SER A 142 1.02 -4.42 -11.48
CA SER A 142 2.42 -4.82 -11.64
C SER A 142 3.29 -3.63 -12.04
N ARG A 143 2.85 -2.85 -13.04
CA ARG A 143 3.65 -1.76 -13.58
C ARG A 143 3.75 -0.56 -12.64
N PHE A 144 2.67 -0.17 -11.97
CA PHE A 144 2.71 0.90 -10.98
C PHE A 144 3.50 0.51 -9.73
N SER A 145 3.44 -0.76 -9.30
CA SER A 145 4.29 -1.27 -8.22
C SER A 145 5.77 -1.19 -8.59
N GLU A 146 6.15 -1.57 -9.81
CA GLU A 146 7.53 -1.42 -10.30
C GLU A 146 7.99 0.06 -10.28
N MET A 147 7.13 0.98 -10.73
CA MET A 147 7.42 2.42 -10.66
C MET A 147 7.64 2.92 -9.22
N CYS A 148 6.92 2.38 -8.24
CA CYS A 148 7.12 2.68 -6.81
C CYS A 148 8.52 2.32 -6.32
N HIS A 149 9.19 1.37 -6.97
CA HIS A 149 10.55 0.93 -6.65
C HIS A 149 11.62 1.52 -7.58
N SER A 150 11.29 2.55 -8.38
CA SER A 150 12.24 3.14 -9.33
C SER A 150 13.57 3.50 -8.67
N GLY A 151 14.66 3.03 -9.28
CA GLY A 151 16.05 3.29 -8.90
C GLY A 151 16.76 4.32 -9.79
N HIS A 152 16.00 5.19 -10.47
CA HIS A 152 16.56 6.17 -11.41
C HIS A 152 17.68 7.01 -10.78
N GLU A 153 18.73 7.30 -11.55
CA GLU A 153 19.95 7.99 -11.09
C GLU A 153 19.63 9.38 -10.54
N ASP A 154 18.94 10.19 -11.34
CA ASP A 154 18.43 11.50 -10.93
C ASP A 154 17.37 11.38 -9.83
N ALA A 155 17.60 12.08 -8.71
CA ALA A 155 16.75 12.02 -7.52
C ALA A 155 15.36 12.63 -7.70
N ASP A 156 15.24 13.69 -8.48
CA ASP A 156 13.97 14.37 -8.73
C ASP A 156 13.13 13.53 -9.70
N VAL A 157 13.76 12.99 -10.74
CA VAL A 157 13.11 12.06 -11.67
C VAL A 157 12.68 10.79 -10.96
N ARG A 158 13.54 10.21 -10.12
CA ARG A 158 13.20 9.04 -9.29
C ARG A 158 11.99 9.32 -8.42
N THR A 159 11.97 10.47 -7.74
CA THR A 159 10.85 10.88 -6.88
C THR A 159 9.55 11.02 -7.69
N LYS A 160 9.61 11.67 -8.87
CA LYS A 160 8.45 11.81 -9.76
C LYS A 160 7.92 10.45 -10.24
N ILE A 161 8.79 9.52 -10.65
CA ILE A 161 8.37 8.18 -11.07
C ILE A 161 7.71 7.43 -9.92
N ARG A 162 8.31 7.46 -8.71
CA ARG A 162 7.74 6.79 -7.53
C ARG A 162 6.39 7.38 -7.15
N MET A 163 6.26 8.71 -7.15
CA MET A 163 4.98 9.38 -6.93
C MET A 163 3.94 8.98 -7.97
N SER A 164 4.31 8.91 -9.26
CA SER A 164 3.42 8.40 -10.30
C SER A 164 3.03 6.94 -10.05
N GLY A 165 3.95 6.08 -9.63
CA GLY A 165 3.62 4.71 -9.22
C GLY A 165 2.54 4.68 -8.14
N ILE A 166 2.72 5.46 -7.07
CA ILE A 166 1.76 5.49 -5.95
C ILE A 166 0.39 6.06 -6.40
N LYS A 167 0.37 7.15 -7.19
CA LYS A 167 -0.88 7.71 -7.75
C LYS A 167 -1.61 6.71 -8.64
N GLY A 168 -0.86 5.95 -9.43
CA GLY A 168 -1.39 4.87 -10.26
C GLY A 168 -2.03 3.76 -9.41
N LEU A 169 -1.33 3.27 -8.39
CA LEU A 169 -1.87 2.29 -7.44
C LEU A 169 -3.12 2.81 -6.74
N GLN A 170 -3.12 4.05 -6.27
CA GLN A 170 -4.29 4.69 -5.68
C GLN A 170 -5.49 4.72 -6.65
N GLY A 171 -5.23 5.00 -7.93
CA GLY A 171 -6.25 4.95 -8.97
C GLY A 171 -6.83 3.55 -9.17
N VAL A 172 -6.00 2.51 -9.13
CA VAL A 172 -6.47 1.11 -9.20
C VAL A 172 -7.35 0.80 -7.99
N VAL A 173 -6.89 1.12 -6.78
CA VAL A 173 -7.64 0.92 -5.53
C VAL A 173 -9.03 1.57 -5.61
N ARG A 174 -9.13 2.80 -6.13
CA ARG A 174 -10.43 3.47 -6.31
C ARG A 174 -11.37 2.75 -7.26
N LYS A 175 -10.85 2.17 -8.35
CA LYS A 175 -11.66 1.50 -9.37
C LYS A 175 -12.06 0.07 -9.00
N THR A 176 -11.29 -0.62 -8.15
CA THR A 176 -11.50 -2.05 -7.90
C THR A 176 -12.16 -2.37 -6.57
N VAL A 177 -12.03 -1.52 -5.54
CA VAL A 177 -12.42 -1.94 -4.18
C VAL A 177 -13.94 -1.94 -3.95
N ASN A 178 -14.71 -1.20 -4.75
CA ASN A 178 -16.17 -1.13 -4.64
C ASN A 178 -16.92 -2.05 -5.62
N ASP A 179 -16.21 -2.85 -6.42
CA ASP A 179 -16.82 -3.68 -7.47
C ASP A 179 -16.71 -5.17 -7.09
N GLU A 180 -17.79 -5.72 -6.52
CA GLU A 180 -17.90 -7.13 -6.10
C GLU A 180 -17.78 -8.11 -7.28
N LEU A 181 -17.84 -7.62 -8.52
CA LEU A 181 -17.91 -8.42 -9.75
C LEU A 181 -16.59 -8.40 -10.55
N GLN A 182 -15.55 -7.71 -10.07
CA GLN A 182 -14.23 -7.64 -10.71
C GLN A 182 -13.18 -8.58 -10.09
N ALA A 183 -12.02 -8.66 -10.74
CA ALA A 183 -10.83 -9.31 -10.19
C ALA A 183 -10.56 -8.76 -8.78
N ASN A 184 -10.54 -9.66 -7.81
CA ASN A 184 -10.48 -9.29 -6.42
C ASN A 184 -9.12 -8.63 -6.13
N ILE A 185 -9.14 -7.32 -5.91
CA ILE A 185 -7.93 -6.56 -5.54
C ILE A 185 -7.28 -7.12 -4.26
N TRP A 186 -8.06 -7.81 -3.43
CA TRP A 186 -7.60 -8.47 -2.20
C TRP A 186 -6.93 -9.83 -2.43
N ASP A 187 -6.84 -10.30 -3.67
CA ASP A 187 -6.10 -11.52 -3.98
C ASP A 187 -4.60 -11.32 -3.73
N PRO A 188 -3.88 -12.36 -3.27
CA PRO A 188 -2.45 -12.27 -2.97
C PRO A 188 -1.63 -11.73 -4.14
N GLN A 189 -1.96 -12.09 -5.39
CA GLN A 189 -1.26 -11.62 -6.59
C GLN A 189 -1.21 -10.09 -6.74
N HIS A 190 -2.15 -9.38 -6.13
CA HIS A 190 -2.24 -7.92 -6.12
C HIS A 190 -1.69 -7.36 -4.80
N MET A 191 -2.17 -7.86 -3.67
CA MET A 191 -1.79 -7.35 -2.34
C MET A 191 -0.30 -7.53 -2.03
N ASP A 192 0.31 -8.62 -2.50
CA ASP A 192 1.75 -8.89 -2.34
C ASP A 192 2.63 -7.96 -3.20
N LYS A 193 2.04 -7.11 -4.04
CA LYS A 193 2.73 -6.05 -4.79
C LYS A 193 2.39 -4.67 -4.23
N ILE A 194 1.10 -4.39 -4.06
CA ILE A 194 0.59 -3.08 -3.65
C ILE A 194 1.12 -2.70 -2.27
N VAL A 195 0.92 -3.57 -1.28
CA VAL A 195 1.27 -3.24 0.11
C VAL A 195 2.79 -3.04 0.27
N PRO A 196 3.67 -3.97 -0.18
CA PRO A 196 5.11 -3.74 -0.11
C PRO A 196 5.59 -2.48 -0.84
N SER A 197 5.01 -2.15 -2.00
CA SER A 197 5.35 -0.92 -2.74
C SER A 197 5.00 0.36 -1.98
N LEU A 198 3.87 0.37 -1.26
CA LEU A 198 3.50 1.49 -0.39
C LEU A 198 4.41 1.57 0.83
N LEU A 199 4.69 0.44 1.48
CA LEU A 199 5.60 0.38 2.63
C LEU A 199 7.02 0.84 2.28
N PHE A 200 7.54 0.45 1.12
CA PHE A 200 8.84 0.90 0.64
C PHE A 200 8.93 2.43 0.50
N ASN A 201 7.84 3.09 0.09
CA ASN A 201 7.80 4.55 -0.03
C ASN A 201 7.47 5.26 1.29
N LEU A 202 6.91 4.54 2.27
CA LEU A 202 6.71 5.02 3.64
C LEU A 202 8.01 5.05 4.44
N GLN A 203 8.95 4.15 4.14
CA GLN A 203 10.25 4.13 4.81
C GLN A 203 11.01 5.43 4.54
N ARG A 204 11.12 6.26 5.58
CA ARG A 204 12.03 7.39 5.56
C ARG A 204 13.44 6.88 5.77
N PRO A 205 14.42 7.24 4.93
CA PRO A 205 15.81 6.96 5.26
C PRO A 205 16.14 7.65 6.59
N GLU A 206 16.66 6.90 7.56
CA GLU A 206 16.95 7.30 8.96
C GLU A 206 17.95 8.48 9.13
N GLY A 207 18.28 9.20 8.06
CA GLY A 207 19.09 10.42 8.08
C GLY A 207 18.32 11.73 7.88
N ALA A 208 17.00 11.69 7.63
CA ALA A 208 16.22 12.91 7.38
C ALA A 208 15.76 13.66 8.65
N GLU A 209 15.63 12.96 9.78
CA GLU A 209 15.13 13.53 11.04
C GLU A 209 16.24 13.84 12.07
N SER A 210 17.50 13.52 11.76
CA SER A 210 18.64 13.71 12.67
C SER A 210 19.29 15.11 12.62
N ARG A 211 18.66 16.10 11.97
CA ARG A 211 19.18 17.49 11.93
C ARG A 211 18.55 18.37 13.01
N SER A 212 18.89 18.03 14.26
CA SER A 212 19.03 18.85 15.47
C SER A 212 17.85 19.69 16.01
N PRO A 213 17.50 19.55 17.31
CA PRO A 213 17.02 20.66 18.12
C PRO A 213 18.23 21.44 18.66
N SER A 214 18.50 22.63 18.12
CA SER A 214 19.53 23.55 18.64
C SER A 214 19.01 25.00 18.68
N PRO A 215 19.44 25.80 19.68
CA PRO A 215 18.75 27.01 20.16
C PRO A 215 18.92 28.24 19.25
N PRO A 216 18.12 29.33 19.43
CA PRO A 216 18.05 30.41 18.48
C PRO A 216 19.31 31.27 18.53
N ARG A 217 20.08 31.29 17.44
CA ARG A 217 21.07 32.34 17.17
C ARG A 217 20.76 32.93 15.79
N GLY A 218 20.45 34.21 15.81
CA GLY A 218 20.00 34.96 14.65
C GLY A 218 21.08 35.24 13.60
N SER A 219 20.61 35.92 12.56
CA SER A 219 21.34 36.57 11.47
C SER A 219 21.64 35.73 10.22
N GLU A 220 20.78 35.92 9.21
CA GLU A 220 21.17 36.14 7.80
C GLU A 220 21.64 34.96 6.92
N ARG A 221 21.25 33.72 7.23
CA ARG A 221 21.28 32.62 6.24
C ARG A 221 19.92 31.97 5.93
N ALA A 222 18.83 32.56 6.42
CA ALA A 222 17.47 32.03 6.32
C ALA A 222 16.67 32.53 5.10
N ARG A 223 17.27 33.17 4.09
CA ARG A 223 16.53 33.75 2.95
C ARG A 223 16.80 33.11 1.58
N ALA A 224 17.45 31.95 1.52
CA ALA A 224 17.73 31.25 0.26
C ALA A 224 17.28 29.77 0.24
N ARG A 225 16.38 29.35 1.14
CA ARG A 225 15.92 27.94 1.20
C ARG A 225 14.41 27.74 1.43
N ASP A 226 13.63 28.80 1.28
CA ASP A 226 12.16 28.82 1.45
C ASP A 226 11.45 29.04 0.11
N GLY A 227 11.72 28.17 -0.87
CA GLY A 227 11.06 28.25 -2.18
C GLY A 227 10.61 26.93 -2.80
N ASP A 228 10.85 25.77 -2.17
CA ASP A 228 10.56 24.48 -2.84
C ASP A 228 10.31 23.31 -1.87
N ARG A 229 9.57 23.55 -0.77
CA ARG A 229 9.10 22.49 0.15
C ARG A 229 7.57 22.37 0.22
N ASP A 230 6.88 22.92 -0.77
CA ASP A 230 5.43 22.73 -0.98
C ASP A 230 5.13 21.52 -1.90
N GLY A 231 6.13 20.66 -2.14
CA GLY A 231 5.96 19.41 -2.89
C GLY A 231 5.49 18.28 -1.99
N GLU A 232 4.34 17.70 -2.32
CA GLU A 232 3.80 16.45 -1.73
C GLU A 232 4.86 15.33 -1.73
N GLN A 233 5.19 14.78 -0.56
CA GLN A 233 6.24 13.76 -0.44
C GLN A 233 5.72 12.36 -0.82
N PRO A 234 6.58 11.46 -1.35
CA PRO A 234 6.21 10.06 -1.61
C PRO A 234 5.62 9.34 -0.39
N ALA A 235 6.19 9.59 0.80
CA ALA A 235 5.73 8.96 2.04
C ALA A 235 4.29 9.37 2.40
N GLU A 236 3.95 10.66 2.32
CA GLU A 236 2.61 11.17 2.61
C GLU A 236 1.56 10.66 1.62
N LEU A 237 1.95 10.52 0.35
CA LEU A 237 1.11 9.93 -0.68
C LEU A 237 0.93 8.42 -0.49
N ALA A 238 2.00 7.70 -0.13
CA ALA A 238 1.92 6.26 0.17
C ALA A 238 1.05 5.99 1.40
N GLU A 239 1.17 6.81 2.45
CA GLU A 239 0.32 6.74 3.63
C GLU A 239 -1.15 6.92 3.23
N ARG A 240 -1.50 8.01 2.54
CA ARG A 240 -2.88 8.27 2.12
C ARG A 240 -3.43 7.14 1.26
N CYS A 241 -2.64 6.59 0.33
CA CYS A 241 -3.04 5.45 -0.48
C CYS A 241 -3.31 4.20 0.37
N LEU A 242 -2.44 3.90 1.33
CA LEU A 242 -2.61 2.77 2.25
C LEU A 242 -3.86 2.94 3.12
N ARG A 243 -4.08 4.14 3.66
CA ARG A 243 -5.31 4.47 4.41
C ARG A 243 -6.56 4.28 3.56
N GLU A 244 -6.54 4.73 2.30
CA GLU A 244 -7.67 4.58 1.37
C GLU A 244 -8.00 3.11 1.08
N LEU A 245 -6.97 2.27 0.90
CA LEU A 245 -7.14 0.84 0.71
C LEU A 245 -7.78 0.20 1.96
N LEU A 246 -7.19 0.47 3.13
CA LEU A 246 -7.60 -0.15 4.39
C LEU A 246 -8.98 0.30 4.89
N ALA A 247 -9.38 1.55 4.61
CA ALA A 247 -10.71 2.06 4.94
C ALA A 247 -11.86 1.27 4.31
N ARG A 248 -11.57 0.55 3.23
CA ARG A 248 -12.54 -0.26 2.49
C ARG A 248 -12.38 -1.76 2.73
N ALA A 249 -11.47 -2.17 3.62
CA ALA A 249 -11.27 -3.58 3.94
C ALA A 249 -12.45 -4.13 4.78
N ALA A 250 -13.22 -5.03 4.18
CA ALA A 250 -14.23 -5.83 4.87
C ALA A 250 -13.59 -6.96 5.70
N PHE A 251 -14.38 -7.61 6.56
CA PHE A 251 -13.97 -8.70 7.45
C PHE A 251 -13.04 -9.74 6.77
N GLY A 252 -13.43 -10.26 5.60
CA GLY A 252 -12.67 -11.29 4.87
C GLY A 252 -11.33 -10.81 4.28
N ASN A 253 -11.17 -9.49 4.15
CA ASN A 253 -10.05 -8.88 3.42
C ASN A 253 -8.94 -8.35 4.33
N ILE A 254 -9.21 -8.21 5.64
CA ILE A 254 -8.21 -7.72 6.61
C ILE A 254 -6.94 -8.57 6.59
N LYS A 255 -7.09 -9.91 6.52
CA LYS A 255 -5.95 -10.82 6.44
C LYS A 255 -5.12 -10.59 5.18
N SER A 256 -5.76 -10.40 4.02
CA SER A 256 -5.07 -10.12 2.76
C SER A 256 -4.33 -8.78 2.79
N ALA A 257 -4.81 -7.80 3.53
CA ALA A 257 -4.16 -6.50 3.69
C ALA A 257 -2.98 -6.55 4.68
N VAL A 258 -3.13 -7.26 5.80
CA VAL A 258 -2.14 -7.29 6.90
C VAL A 258 -1.00 -8.28 6.64
N LYS A 259 -1.28 -9.44 6.03
CA LYS A 259 -0.26 -10.47 5.79
C LYS A 259 0.96 -9.94 4.99
N PRO A 260 0.79 -9.19 3.89
CA PRO A 260 1.94 -8.63 3.17
C PRO A 260 2.74 -7.61 4.00
N VAL A 261 2.11 -6.90 4.93
CA VAL A 261 2.81 -6.00 5.87
C VAL A 261 3.76 -6.80 6.76
N LEU A 262 3.25 -7.88 7.37
CA LEU A 262 4.05 -8.76 8.22
C LEU A 262 5.23 -9.37 7.45
N VAL A 263 4.99 -9.88 6.24
CA VAL A 263 6.02 -10.43 5.36
C VAL A 263 7.06 -9.37 4.97
N HIS A 264 6.63 -8.14 4.68
CA HIS A 264 7.54 -7.04 4.36
C HIS A 264 8.45 -6.70 5.55
N LEU A 265 7.90 -6.64 6.77
CA LEU A 265 8.66 -6.36 7.98
C LEU A 265 9.68 -7.46 8.28
N ASP A 266 9.31 -8.73 8.12
CA ASP A 266 10.21 -9.87 8.29
C ASP A 266 11.37 -9.82 7.28
N ASN A 267 11.05 -9.70 5.98
CA ASN A 267 12.04 -9.78 4.91
C ASN A 267 13.07 -8.64 4.94
N HIS A 268 12.70 -7.48 5.47
CA HIS A 268 13.56 -6.30 5.54
C HIS A 268 14.12 -6.05 6.96
N SER A 269 13.91 -6.99 7.89
CA SER A 269 14.38 -6.89 9.29
C SER A 269 13.90 -5.62 10.01
N LEU A 270 12.65 -5.20 9.78
CA LEU A 270 12.10 -3.92 10.24
C LEU A 270 11.41 -4.01 11.62
N TRP A 271 11.56 -5.14 12.30
CA TRP A 271 11.17 -5.28 13.70
C TRP A 271 12.20 -4.65 14.66
N GLU A 272 13.40 -4.34 14.17
CA GLU A 272 14.47 -3.66 14.88
C GLU A 272 15.19 -2.63 13.96
N PRO A 273 15.10 -1.32 14.23
CA PRO A 273 14.31 -0.67 15.28
C PRO A 273 12.80 -0.74 15.01
N LYS A 274 12.01 -0.90 16.08
CA LYS A 274 10.56 -1.12 16.02
C LYS A 274 9.71 0.07 15.52
N VAL A 275 10.31 1.25 15.35
CA VAL A 275 9.61 2.52 15.02
C VAL A 275 8.77 2.38 13.75
N PHE A 276 9.38 1.89 12.66
CA PHE A 276 8.67 1.75 11.39
C PHE A 276 7.53 0.72 11.45
N ALA A 277 7.75 -0.42 12.11
CA ALA A 277 6.72 -1.43 12.31
C ALA A 277 5.53 -0.88 13.10
N THR A 278 5.80 -0.13 14.17
CA THR A 278 4.80 0.57 14.97
C THR A 278 4.01 1.58 14.14
N ASP A 279 4.69 2.42 13.35
CA ASP A 279 4.04 3.42 12.50
C ASP A 279 3.12 2.76 11.45
N CYS A 280 3.58 1.66 10.84
CA CYS A 280 2.76 0.89 9.89
C CYS A 280 1.47 0.38 10.52
N PHE A 281 1.56 -0.24 11.70
CA PHE A 281 0.38 -0.76 12.38
C PHE A 281 -0.50 0.34 12.97
N ARG A 282 0.06 1.50 13.33
CA ARG A 282 -0.71 2.68 13.69
C ARG A 282 -1.54 3.17 12.50
N ILE A 283 -0.95 3.27 11.31
CA ILE A 283 -1.68 3.60 10.07
C ILE A 283 -2.80 2.58 9.85
N ILE A 284 -2.51 1.28 10.01
CA ILE A 284 -3.52 0.22 9.82
C ILE A 284 -4.69 0.38 10.78
N MET A 285 -4.41 0.44 12.08
CA MET A 285 -5.43 0.45 13.12
C MET A 285 -6.34 1.68 13.06
N TYR A 286 -5.82 2.84 12.65
CA TYR A 286 -6.64 4.04 12.47
C TYR A 286 -7.39 4.09 11.14
N SER A 287 -7.09 3.20 10.18
CA SER A 287 -7.70 3.23 8.86
C SER A 287 -8.80 2.21 8.69
N ILE A 288 -8.69 1.05 9.36
CA ILE A 288 -9.73 0.02 9.28
C ILE A 288 -10.96 0.39 10.10
N GLN A 289 -12.10 -0.24 9.79
CA GLN A 289 -13.30 -0.10 10.61
C GLN A 289 -13.05 -0.65 12.04
N PRO A 290 -13.46 0.06 13.12
CA PRO A 290 -13.16 -0.33 14.50
C PRO A 290 -13.61 -1.75 14.86
N GLN A 291 -14.72 -2.22 14.27
CA GLN A 291 -15.26 -3.58 14.47
C GLN A 291 -14.32 -4.69 13.96
N HIS A 292 -13.42 -4.38 13.03
CA HIS A 292 -12.45 -5.33 12.48
C HIS A 292 -11.08 -5.28 13.20
N SER A 293 -10.90 -4.40 14.20
CA SER A 293 -9.62 -4.22 14.90
C SER A 293 -9.09 -5.50 15.55
N HIS A 294 -9.99 -6.33 16.09
CA HIS A 294 -9.67 -7.64 16.67
C HIS A 294 -8.99 -8.60 15.67
N LEU A 295 -9.29 -8.50 14.36
CA LEU A 295 -8.66 -9.34 13.34
C LEU A 295 -7.19 -8.99 13.13
N VAL A 296 -6.83 -7.71 13.23
CA VAL A 296 -5.42 -7.26 13.15
C VAL A 296 -4.64 -7.78 14.36
N ILE A 297 -5.24 -7.70 15.55
CA ILE A 297 -4.67 -8.26 16.78
C ILE A 297 -4.44 -9.77 16.61
N GLN A 298 -5.41 -10.52 16.07
CA GLN A 298 -5.25 -11.95 15.80
C GLN A 298 -4.12 -12.24 14.80
N GLN A 299 -3.96 -11.44 13.75
CA GLN A 299 -2.83 -11.60 12.83
C GLN A 299 -1.48 -11.36 13.55
N LEU A 300 -1.38 -10.35 14.41
CA LEU A 300 -0.18 -10.08 15.21
C LEU A 300 0.13 -11.20 16.21
N LEU A 301 -0.88 -11.75 16.89
CA LEU A 301 -0.73 -12.89 17.80
C LEU A 301 -0.25 -14.14 17.05
N GLY A 302 -0.87 -14.46 15.92
CA GLY A 302 -0.44 -15.57 15.07
C GLY A 302 0.99 -15.37 14.54
N HIS A 303 1.36 -14.13 14.20
CA HIS A 303 2.72 -13.79 13.78
C HIS A 303 3.75 -13.99 14.89
N LEU A 304 3.42 -13.58 16.12
CA LEU A 304 4.25 -13.78 17.30
C LEU A 304 4.47 -15.27 17.59
N ASP A 305 3.43 -16.09 17.47
CA ASP A 305 3.53 -17.54 17.64
C ASP A 305 4.38 -18.20 16.54
N ALA A 306 4.21 -17.79 15.28
CA ALA A 306 5.05 -18.23 14.16
C ALA A 306 6.54 -17.84 14.35
N ASN A 307 6.79 -16.71 15.01
CA ASN A 307 8.11 -16.21 15.36
C ASN A 307 8.57 -16.60 16.77
N SER A 308 7.93 -17.57 17.43
CA SER A 308 8.28 -17.99 18.80
C SER A 308 9.74 -18.43 18.97
N LYS A 309 10.36 -18.93 17.90
CA LYS A 309 11.77 -19.34 17.86
C LYS A 309 12.73 -18.26 17.36
N SER A 310 12.22 -17.11 16.92
CA SER A 310 13.02 -16.00 16.41
C SER A 310 13.78 -15.29 17.53
N ALA A 311 14.80 -14.49 17.17
CA ALA A 311 15.59 -13.74 18.13
C ALA A 311 14.71 -12.86 19.03
N ALA A 312 15.06 -12.76 20.32
CA ALA A 312 14.32 -11.96 21.30
C ALA A 312 14.00 -10.52 20.85
N PRO A 313 14.92 -9.77 20.19
CA PRO A 313 14.60 -8.43 19.68
C PRO A 313 13.46 -8.39 18.66
N ILE A 314 13.37 -9.38 17.76
CA ILE A 314 12.29 -9.49 16.77
C ILE A 314 10.96 -9.73 17.48
N ARG A 315 10.94 -10.70 18.41
CA ARG A 315 9.73 -10.98 19.21
C ARG A 315 9.30 -9.78 20.05
N ALA A 316 10.25 -9.04 20.60
CA ALA A 316 9.98 -7.79 21.34
C ALA A 316 9.39 -6.70 20.45
N GLY A 317 9.86 -6.57 19.20
CA GLY A 317 9.27 -5.68 18.20
C GLY A 317 7.80 -6.02 17.94
N ILE A 318 7.48 -7.30 17.72
CA ILE A 318 6.10 -7.77 17.50
C ILE A 318 5.22 -7.48 18.73
N VAL A 319 5.72 -7.72 19.94
CA VAL A 319 4.99 -7.47 21.20
C VAL A 319 4.72 -5.99 21.43
N GLU A 320 5.64 -5.10 21.07
CA GLU A 320 5.42 -3.65 21.16
C GLU A 320 4.30 -3.22 20.20
N VAL A 321 4.36 -3.67 18.95
CA VAL A 321 3.33 -3.38 17.94
C VAL A 321 1.97 -3.91 18.39
N LEU A 322 1.93 -5.12 18.94
CA LEU A 322 0.72 -5.70 19.54
C LEU A 322 0.19 -4.85 20.69
N SER A 323 1.06 -4.36 21.58
CA SER A 323 0.66 -3.49 22.70
C SER A 323 0.00 -2.22 22.19
N GLU A 324 0.60 -1.56 21.20
CA GLU A 324 0.05 -0.32 20.66
C GLU A 324 -1.25 -0.54 19.90
N ALA A 325 -1.32 -1.58 19.07
CA ALA A 325 -2.55 -1.95 18.37
C ALA A 325 -3.68 -2.27 19.36
N ALA A 326 -3.37 -2.96 20.45
CA ALA A 326 -4.35 -3.29 21.47
C ALA A 326 -4.88 -2.06 22.22
N VAL A 327 -4.03 -1.07 22.50
CA VAL A 327 -4.44 0.23 23.07
C VAL A 327 -5.36 0.99 22.10
N ILE A 328 -5.07 0.98 20.80
CA ILE A 328 -5.94 1.62 19.80
C ILE A 328 -7.29 0.87 19.69
N ALA A 329 -7.29 -0.47 19.78
CA ALA A 329 -8.52 -1.27 19.71
C ALA A 329 -9.43 -1.13 20.95
N ALA A 330 -8.85 -0.77 22.11
CA ALA A 330 -9.55 -0.58 23.38
C ALA A 330 -10.76 0.37 23.29
N SER A 331 -10.73 1.33 22.37
CA SER A 331 -11.83 2.27 22.17
C SER A 331 -13.03 1.69 21.42
N GLY A 332 -13.01 0.42 20.97
CA GLY A 332 -14.04 -0.11 20.07
C GLY A 332 -14.46 -1.57 20.28
N SER A 333 -13.56 -2.55 20.09
CA SER A 333 -13.97 -3.95 19.86
C SER A 333 -12.94 -5.00 20.31
N VAL A 334 -12.48 -4.91 21.56
CA VAL A 334 -11.45 -5.84 22.10
C VAL A 334 -12.01 -7.21 22.51
N GLY A 335 -13.30 -7.27 22.86
CA GLY A 335 -13.95 -8.41 23.52
C GLY A 335 -13.59 -9.81 22.97
N PRO A 336 -13.65 -10.08 21.66
CA PRO A 336 -13.42 -11.42 21.12
C PRO A 336 -12.00 -11.97 21.31
N THR A 337 -11.01 -11.11 21.53
CA THR A 337 -9.58 -11.47 21.52
C THR A 337 -8.91 -11.39 22.88
N VAL A 338 -9.62 -10.92 23.92
CA VAL A 338 -9.05 -10.66 25.25
C VAL A 338 -8.28 -11.88 25.78
N LEU A 339 -8.95 -13.04 25.88
CA LEU A 339 -8.34 -14.25 26.42
C LEU A 339 -7.23 -14.81 25.52
N GLU A 340 -7.37 -14.66 24.21
CA GLU A 340 -6.37 -15.09 23.24
C GLU A 340 -5.07 -14.32 23.41
N VAL A 341 -5.16 -12.99 23.55
CA VAL A 341 -4.01 -12.10 23.83
C VAL A 341 -3.28 -12.55 25.10
N PHE A 342 -3.98 -12.72 26.22
CA PHE A 342 -3.32 -13.15 27.47
C PHE A 342 -2.72 -14.56 27.35
N ASN A 343 -3.43 -15.51 26.74
CA ASN A 343 -2.94 -16.87 26.60
C ASN A 343 -1.66 -16.94 25.75
N THR A 344 -1.61 -16.21 24.63
CA THR A 344 -0.42 -16.13 23.78
C THR A 344 0.72 -15.41 24.49
N LEU A 345 0.49 -14.26 25.12
CA LEU A 345 1.54 -13.53 25.85
C LEU A 345 2.13 -14.34 27.01
N LEU A 346 1.30 -15.01 27.81
CA LEU A 346 1.78 -15.89 28.89
C LEU A 346 2.58 -17.08 28.37
N ARG A 347 2.17 -17.64 27.22
CA ARG A 347 2.90 -18.72 26.56
C ARG A 347 4.28 -18.25 26.09
N GLN A 348 4.34 -17.09 25.45
CA GLN A 348 5.59 -16.48 25.00
C GLN A 348 6.52 -16.12 26.16
N LEU A 349 5.96 -15.64 27.28
CA LEU A 349 6.72 -15.41 28.52
C LEU A 349 7.35 -16.71 29.03
N ARG A 350 6.58 -17.80 29.09
CA ARG A 350 7.09 -19.12 29.49
C ARG A 350 8.22 -19.59 28.58
N LEU A 351 8.02 -19.51 27.26
CA LEU A 351 9.05 -19.89 26.27
C LEU A 351 10.34 -19.07 26.44
N SER A 352 10.23 -17.77 26.69
CA SER A 352 11.39 -16.92 26.93
C SER A 352 12.15 -17.28 28.21
N ILE A 353 11.44 -17.63 29.29
CA ILE A 353 12.05 -18.11 30.52
C ILE A 353 12.82 -19.42 30.25
N ASP A 354 12.21 -20.35 29.50
CA ASP A 354 12.86 -21.59 29.11
C ASP A 354 14.12 -21.33 28.25
N TYR A 355 14.10 -20.35 27.35
CA TYR A 355 15.28 -19.96 26.55
C TYR A 355 16.39 -19.32 27.40
N ALA A 356 16.03 -18.45 28.35
CA ALA A 356 16.99 -17.84 29.26
C ALA A 356 17.71 -18.88 30.14
N LEU A 357 16.99 -19.93 30.58
CA LEU A 357 17.52 -21.01 31.40
C LEU A 357 18.36 -22.02 30.59
N SER A 358 17.84 -22.47 29.44
CA SER A 358 18.46 -23.52 28.62
C SER A 358 19.63 -23.04 27.75
N GLY A 359 19.64 -21.76 27.35
CA GLY A 359 20.71 -21.17 26.56
C GLY A 359 20.77 -21.62 25.08
N SER A 360 19.79 -22.38 24.60
CA SER A 360 19.76 -22.93 23.24
C SER A 360 18.50 -22.54 22.46
N TYR A 361 18.68 -21.80 21.37
CA TYR A 361 17.74 -21.81 20.25
C TYR A 361 18.02 -23.06 19.40
N GLU A 362 16.99 -23.72 18.87
CA GLU A 362 17.20 -24.57 17.69
C GLU A 362 17.56 -23.64 16.51
N GLY A 363 18.85 -23.58 16.14
CA GLY A 363 19.29 -22.95 14.88
C GLY A 363 20.39 -21.88 14.94
N SER A 364 20.94 -21.50 16.11
CA SER A 364 22.02 -20.50 16.15
C SER A 364 23.40 -21.10 16.41
N ALA A 365 24.12 -21.38 15.31
CA ALA A 365 25.58 -21.53 15.28
C ALA A 365 26.31 -20.16 15.36
N GLY A 366 25.75 -19.20 16.09
CA GLY A 366 26.25 -17.82 16.18
C GLY A 366 27.05 -17.56 17.46
N SER A 367 28.21 -16.92 17.30
CA SER A 367 29.15 -16.47 18.33
C SER A 367 28.61 -15.29 19.16
N GLY A 368 27.60 -15.51 19.99
CA GLY A 368 27.11 -14.54 20.98
C GLY A 368 27.33 -15.05 22.40
N THR A 369 27.92 -14.23 23.28
CA THR A 369 28.09 -14.61 24.69
C THR A 369 26.72 -14.86 25.33
N ARG A 370 26.57 -16.00 26.02
CA ARG A 370 25.34 -16.45 26.70
C ARG A 370 24.62 -15.34 27.49
N SER A 371 25.39 -14.46 28.15
CA SER A 371 24.89 -13.31 28.91
C SER A 371 24.13 -12.28 28.07
N ILE A 372 24.53 -12.02 26.82
CA ILE A 372 23.83 -11.07 25.93
C ILE A 372 22.46 -11.63 25.55
N ARG A 373 22.39 -12.93 25.23
CA ARG A 373 21.13 -13.59 24.89
C ARG A 373 20.17 -13.62 26.08
N GLU A 374 20.69 -13.95 27.26
CA GLU A 374 19.90 -13.90 28.50
C GLU A 374 19.36 -12.49 28.76
N HIS A 375 20.17 -11.45 28.56
CA HIS A 375 19.72 -10.06 28.71
C HIS A 375 18.64 -9.67 27.69
N GLN A 376 18.78 -10.11 26.43
CA GLN A 376 17.77 -9.90 25.38
C GLN A 376 16.45 -10.62 25.72
N GLU A 377 16.51 -11.86 26.21
CA GLU A 377 15.32 -12.57 26.70
C GLU A 377 14.66 -11.85 27.88
N ARG A 378 15.43 -11.36 28.86
CA ARG A 378 14.87 -10.57 29.97
C ARG A 378 14.19 -9.29 29.48
N THR A 379 14.78 -8.59 28.53
CA THR A 379 14.18 -7.41 27.90
C THR A 379 12.86 -7.75 27.20
N PHE A 380 12.81 -8.90 26.52
CA PHE A 380 11.58 -9.42 25.93
C PHE A 380 10.52 -9.77 26.99
N GLN A 381 10.91 -10.42 28.09
CA GLN A 381 10.01 -10.75 29.21
C GLN A 381 9.38 -9.48 29.81
N GLU A 382 10.19 -8.44 30.03
CA GLU A 382 9.70 -7.14 30.50
C GLU A 382 8.71 -6.52 29.53
N ALA A 383 8.98 -6.57 28.22
CA ALA A 383 8.06 -6.10 27.19
C ALA A 383 6.73 -6.85 27.24
N VAL A 384 6.76 -8.18 27.34
CA VAL A 384 5.54 -9.01 27.46
C VAL A 384 4.74 -8.67 28.72
N ILE A 385 5.39 -8.56 29.88
CA ILE A 385 4.73 -8.21 31.15
C ILE A 385 4.11 -6.81 31.06
N LYS A 386 4.84 -5.83 30.51
CA LYS A 386 4.33 -4.48 30.27
C LYS A 386 3.10 -4.49 29.36
N THR A 387 3.13 -5.27 28.28
CA THR A 387 1.99 -5.41 27.36
C THR A 387 0.78 -6.04 28.03
N ILE A 388 0.97 -7.11 28.83
CA ILE A 388 -0.10 -7.72 29.64
C ILE A 388 -0.74 -6.67 30.56
N GLY A 389 0.08 -5.91 31.29
CA GLY A 389 -0.40 -4.86 32.20
C GLY A 389 -1.13 -3.73 31.47
N SER A 390 -0.55 -3.22 30.38
CA SER A 390 -1.13 -2.17 29.54
C SER A 390 -2.48 -2.62 28.99
N PHE A 391 -2.55 -3.83 28.42
CA PHE A 391 -3.79 -4.37 27.87
C PHE A 391 -4.84 -4.58 28.97
N ALA A 392 -4.49 -5.19 30.10
CA ALA A 392 -5.41 -5.37 31.23
C ALA A 392 -5.98 -4.03 31.73
N SER A 393 -5.16 -2.97 31.79
CA SER A 393 -5.60 -1.65 32.24
C SER A 393 -6.64 -1.00 31.31
N THR A 394 -6.68 -1.41 30.04
CA THR A 394 -7.66 -0.90 29.06
C THR A 394 -9.01 -1.62 29.11
N LEU A 395 -9.10 -2.76 29.81
CA LEU A 395 -10.33 -3.55 29.90
C LEU A 395 -11.27 -3.00 30.99
N PRO A 396 -12.59 -3.19 30.85
CA PRO A 396 -13.54 -2.94 31.93
C PRO A 396 -13.23 -3.75 33.19
N ALA A 397 -13.60 -3.21 34.37
CA ALA A 397 -13.28 -3.81 35.68
C ALA A 397 -13.70 -5.29 35.83
N TYR A 398 -14.83 -5.70 35.24
CA TYR A 398 -15.26 -7.10 35.29
C TYR A 398 -14.30 -8.03 34.53
N GLN A 399 -13.84 -7.64 33.34
CA GLN A 399 -12.86 -8.41 32.56
C GLN A 399 -11.48 -8.41 33.22
N GLN A 400 -11.09 -7.33 33.89
CA GLN A 400 -9.84 -7.29 34.66
C GLN A 400 -9.80 -8.39 35.73
N SER A 401 -10.93 -8.61 36.43
CA SER A 401 -11.03 -9.67 37.44
C SER A 401 -10.92 -11.08 36.83
N GLU A 402 -11.60 -11.33 35.71
CA GLU A 402 -11.53 -12.61 34.98
C GLU A 402 -10.12 -12.90 34.46
N VAL A 403 -9.46 -11.89 33.90
CA VAL A 403 -8.08 -11.98 33.41
C VAL A 403 -7.11 -12.25 34.57
N MET A 404 -7.28 -11.60 35.72
CA MET A 404 -6.42 -11.83 36.88
C MET A 404 -6.55 -13.28 37.37
N VAL A 405 -7.77 -13.81 37.45
CA VAL A 405 -8.01 -15.22 37.79
C VAL A 405 -7.39 -16.15 36.74
N PHE A 406 -7.52 -15.82 35.46
CA PHE A 406 -6.90 -16.59 34.37
C PHE A 406 -5.37 -16.62 34.47
N ILE A 407 -4.72 -15.48 34.74
CA ILE A 407 -3.28 -15.39 34.93
C ILE A 407 -2.86 -16.20 36.18
N MET A 408 -3.56 -16.04 37.31
CA MET A 408 -3.27 -16.79 38.54
C MET A 408 -3.34 -18.31 38.34
N ASN A 409 -4.30 -18.79 37.54
CA ASN A 409 -4.42 -20.22 37.21
C ASN A 409 -3.30 -20.74 36.30
N LYS A 410 -2.54 -19.86 35.64
CA LYS A 410 -1.44 -20.21 34.72
C LYS A 410 -0.06 -20.04 35.35
N VAL A 411 0.06 -19.26 36.43
CA VAL A 411 1.29 -19.08 37.19
C VAL A 411 1.38 -20.16 38.27
N PRO A 412 2.41 -21.03 38.27
CA PRO A 412 2.58 -22.01 39.33
C PRO A 412 2.74 -21.30 40.68
N LEU A 413 1.89 -21.64 41.66
CA LEU A 413 2.07 -21.16 43.02
C LEU A 413 3.39 -21.71 43.59
N PRO A 414 4.26 -20.86 44.16
CA PRO A 414 5.45 -21.33 44.87
C PRO A 414 5.01 -22.21 46.05
N GLY A 415 5.07 -23.54 45.88
CA GLY A 415 4.65 -24.52 46.89
C GLY A 415 3.76 -25.67 46.39
N ALA A 416 3.26 -25.65 45.14
CA ALA A 416 2.38 -26.72 44.63
C ALA A 416 3.11 -27.93 44.01
N GLN A 417 4.44 -27.99 44.08
CA GLN A 417 5.22 -29.19 43.78
C GLN A 417 5.70 -29.82 45.10
N HIS A 418 4.81 -30.57 45.77
CA HIS A 418 5.13 -31.73 46.62
C HIS A 418 3.84 -32.24 47.29
N SER A 419 3.11 -33.10 46.59
CA SER A 419 2.36 -34.20 47.22
C SER A 419 1.84 -35.11 46.12
N MET A 420 1.96 -36.42 46.31
CA MET A 420 1.58 -37.52 45.42
C MET A 420 2.71 -37.99 44.50
N ASP A 421 3.74 -38.60 45.08
CA ASP A 421 3.90 -40.06 44.92
C ASP A 421 4.91 -40.58 45.96
N SER A 422 4.40 -41.06 47.08
CA SER A 422 5.17 -41.86 48.02
C SER A 422 4.21 -42.76 48.78
N GLY A 423 4.14 -44.03 48.36
CA GLY A 423 3.75 -45.13 49.25
C GLY A 423 2.58 -45.96 48.74
N ARG A 424 2.89 -47.01 47.99
CA ARG A 424 2.32 -48.35 48.20
C ARG A 424 3.14 -49.41 47.47
N ASP A 425 4.24 -49.79 48.10
CA ASP A 425 4.65 -51.19 48.16
C ASP A 425 4.37 -51.67 49.58
N GLY A 426 3.59 -52.74 49.68
CA GLY A 426 3.14 -53.38 50.92
C GLY A 426 2.20 -54.52 50.59
#